data_AF-A0AAW1YMW3-F1
#
_entry.id   AF-A0AAW1YMW3-F1
#
_cell.length_a   1.000
_cell.length_b   1.000
_cell.length_c   1.000
_cell.angle_alpha   90.00
_cell.angle_beta   90.00
_cell.angle_gamma   90.00
#
_symmetry.space_group_name_H-M   'P 1'
#
loop_
_entity.id
_entity.type
_entity.pdbx_description
1 polymer ?
#
loop_
_entity_poly.entity_id
_entity_poly.type
_entity_poly.pdbx_seq_one_letter_code
_entity_poly.pdbx_strand_id
1 'polypeptide(L)'
;MAETCELLVLDRSVDQIAPIIHEWTYDAMCHDLLNMEGNKYVHEVPSKTGGLPEKKVVLLEEHDPVWLELRHEHIKVVMERLNEKITNFYSKNKAARFQNSRDALSRELSTRELKEITEALPEYIKQKEKPSLHAEIARKINKVIKDLRLPELAQLEQDLVLGYKGIKDVVKYLTTEDGKQS
;
A
#
# COMPACT_ATOMS: atom_id res chain seq x y z
N MET A 1 -3.53 -13.21 42.58
CA MET A 1 -4.94 -13.02 42.20
C MET A 1 -5.17 -13.82 40.94
N ALA A 2 -6.29 -14.52 40.78
CA ALA A 2 -6.58 -15.27 39.56
C ALA A 2 -7.02 -14.28 38.48
N GLU A 3 -6.41 -14.34 37.30
CA GLU A 3 -6.84 -13.55 36.15
C GLU A 3 -8.21 -14.05 35.68
N THR A 4 -9.14 -13.12 35.44
CA THR A 4 -10.47 -13.40 34.90
C THR A 4 -10.54 -12.92 33.46
N CYS A 5 -11.22 -13.68 32.60
CA CYS A 5 -11.47 -13.31 31.21
C CYS A 5 -12.90 -12.79 31.06
N GLU A 6 -13.07 -11.63 30.44
CA GLU A 6 -14.38 -11.05 30.11
C GLU A 6 -14.66 -11.25 28.62
N LEU A 7 -15.88 -11.71 28.28
CA LEU A 7 -16.36 -11.83 26.91
C LEU A 7 -17.41 -10.74 26.64
N LEU A 8 -17.10 -9.80 25.76
CA LEU A 8 -18.03 -8.77 25.33
C LEU A 8 -18.71 -9.18 24.02
N VAL A 9 -20.05 -9.29 24.04
CA VAL A 9 -20.86 -9.55 22.85
C VAL A 9 -21.63 -8.27 22.51
N LEU A 10 -21.39 -7.73 21.31
CA LEU A 10 -22.00 -6.49 20.84
C LEU A 10 -22.78 -6.72 19.55
N ASP A 11 -23.87 -5.97 19.39
CA ASP A 11 -24.51 -5.80 18.09
C ASP A 11 -23.84 -4.64 17.33
N ARG A 12 -23.77 -4.73 16.00
CA ARG A 12 -23.21 -3.67 15.15
C ARG A 12 -23.96 -2.34 15.33
N SER A 13 -25.23 -2.37 15.73
CA SER A 13 -26.06 -1.18 15.96
C SER A 13 -25.51 -0.22 17.01
N VAL A 14 -24.55 -0.65 17.85
CA VAL A 14 -23.89 0.22 18.83
C VAL A 14 -23.09 1.35 18.17
N ASP A 15 -22.59 1.12 16.95
CA ASP A 15 -21.88 2.11 16.15
C ASP A 15 -22.11 1.83 14.66
N GLN A 16 -22.92 2.65 14.01
CA GLN A 16 -23.21 2.53 12.57
C GLN A 16 -22.24 3.34 11.70
N ILE A 17 -21.37 4.16 12.30
CA ILE A 17 -20.51 5.12 11.60
C ILE A 17 -19.18 4.48 11.22
N ALA A 18 -18.56 3.74 12.15
CA ALA A 18 -17.26 3.14 11.92
C ALA A 18 -17.13 2.18 10.71
N PRO A 19 -18.17 1.50 10.17
CA PRO A 19 -18.02 0.71 8.94
C PRO A 19 -18.22 1.53 7.65
N ILE A 20 -18.58 2.82 7.75
CA ILE A 20 -18.92 3.67 6.60
C ILE A 20 -17.84 4.75 6.37
N ILE A 21 -17.28 5.30 7.45
CA ILE A 21 -16.29 6.37 7.35
C ILE A 21 -14.96 5.86 6.78
N HIS A 22 -14.33 6.65 5.91
CA HIS A 22 -13.02 6.27 5.39
C HIS A 22 -11.97 6.22 6.51
N GLU A 23 -11.30 5.08 6.61
CA GLU A 23 -10.19 4.83 7.54
C GLU A 23 -8.86 4.83 6.77
N TRP A 24 -7.86 5.52 7.30
CA TRP A 24 -6.62 5.86 6.59
C TRP A 24 -5.43 4.96 6.92
N THR A 25 -5.64 3.93 7.73
CA THR A 25 -4.65 2.85 7.88
C THR A 25 -4.44 2.10 6.59
N TYR A 26 -3.23 1.56 6.39
CA TYR A 26 -2.88 0.85 5.16
C TYR A 26 -3.78 -0.36 4.90
N ASP A 27 -4.12 -1.12 5.94
CA ASP A 27 -5.02 -2.26 5.85
C ASP A 27 -6.42 -1.86 5.39
N ALA A 28 -7.03 -0.88 6.07
CA ALA A 28 -8.35 -0.39 5.71
C ALA A 28 -8.40 0.11 4.26
N MET A 29 -7.41 0.90 3.83
CA MET A 29 -7.32 1.40 2.45
C MET A 29 -7.13 0.28 1.41
N CYS A 30 -6.46 -0.83 1.77
CA CYS A 30 -6.39 -2.00 0.90
C CYS A 30 -7.79 -2.61 0.70
N HIS A 31 -8.53 -2.80 1.78
CA HIS A 31 -9.86 -3.42 1.74
C HIS A 31 -10.93 -2.52 1.10
N ASP A 32 -10.79 -1.21 1.24
CA ASP A 32 -11.76 -0.23 0.75
C ASP A 32 -11.53 0.09 -0.74
N LEU A 33 -10.27 0.28 -1.15
CA LEU A 33 -9.94 0.80 -2.48
C LEU A 33 -9.43 -0.24 -3.48
N LEU A 34 -9.13 -1.46 -3.02
CA LEU A 34 -8.67 -2.54 -3.88
C LEU A 34 -9.68 -3.70 -3.88
N ASN A 35 -9.68 -4.45 -4.97
CA ASN A 35 -10.50 -5.65 -5.07
C ASN A 35 -9.86 -6.79 -4.27
N MET A 36 -10.16 -6.82 -2.96
CA MET A 36 -9.68 -7.81 -2.00
C MET A 36 -10.73 -8.91 -1.78
N GLU A 37 -10.30 -10.17 -1.72
CA GLU A 37 -11.13 -11.28 -1.25
C GLU A 37 -10.54 -11.84 0.06
N GLY A 38 -11.05 -11.34 1.20
CA GLY A 38 -10.33 -11.49 2.47
C GLY A 38 -8.93 -10.87 2.34
N ASN A 39 -7.88 -11.62 2.67
CA ASN A 39 -6.50 -11.15 2.58
C ASN A 39 -5.87 -11.34 1.18
N LYS A 40 -6.66 -11.74 0.18
CA LYS A 40 -6.17 -11.99 -1.18
C LYS A 40 -6.29 -10.73 -2.02
N TYR A 41 -5.15 -10.26 -2.52
CA TYR A 41 -5.06 -9.21 -3.52
C TYR A 41 -4.74 -9.79 -4.90
N VAL A 42 -5.56 -9.48 -5.91
CA VAL A 42 -5.26 -9.84 -7.30
C VAL A 42 -4.55 -8.68 -7.99
N HIS A 43 -3.27 -8.88 -8.25
CA HIS A 43 -2.40 -7.93 -8.91
C HIS A 43 -2.29 -8.24 -10.41
N GLU A 44 -2.51 -7.24 -11.27
CA GLU A 44 -2.31 -7.37 -12.72
C GLU A 44 -0.89 -6.92 -13.09
N VAL A 45 -0.06 -7.86 -13.54
CA VAL A 45 1.31 -7.62 -14.01
C VAL A 45 1.32 -7.53 -15.53
N PRO A 46 2.08 -6.58 -16.13
CA PRO A 46 2.28 -6.56 -17.59
C PRO A 46 2.89 -7.89 -18.07
N SER A 47 2.32 -8.46 -19.13
CA SER A 47 2.83 -9.71 -19.72
C SER A 47 4.23 -9.50 -20.28
N LYS A 48 5.15 -10.41 -19.96
CA LYS A 48 6.53 -10.40 -20.48
C LYS A 48 6.60 -10.65 -21.99
N THR A 49 5.55 -11.21 -22.58
CA THR A 49 5.46 -11.59 -24.00
C THR A 49 4.56 -10.64 -24.81
N GLY A 50 4.15 -9.50 -24.25
CA GLY A 50 3.33 -8.51 -24.94
C GLY A 50 1.85 -8.89 -25.10
N GLY A 51 1.39 -9.90 -24.34
CA GLY A 51 -0.01 -10.32 -24.28
C GLY A 51 -0.84 -9.57 -23.23
N LEU A 52 -2.03 -10.10 -22.94
CA LEU A 52 -2.90 -9.60 -21.87
C LEU A 52 -2.18 -9.62 -20.51
N PRO A 53 -2.47 -8.67 -19.61
CA PRO A 53 -1.89 -8.66 -18.27
C PRO A 53 -2.09 -9.99 -17.54
N GLU A 54 -1.02 -10.49 -16.92
CA GLU A 54 -1.09 -11.69 -16.09
C GLU A 54 -1.66 -11.33 -14.71
N LYS A 55 -2.52 -12.20 -14.16
CA LYS A 55 -3.05 -12.02 -12.81
C LYS A 55 -2.20 -12.80 -11.82
N LYS A 56 -1.50 -12.10 -10.94
CA LYS A 56 -0.76 -12.67 -9.81
C LYS A 56 -1.58 -12.48 -8.53
N VAL A 57 -1.88 -13.59 -7.86
CA VAL A 57 -2.52 -13.56 -6.54
C VAL A 57 -1.45 -13.34 -5.48
N VAL A 58 -1.72 -12.42 -4.55
CA VAL A 58 -0.85 -12.04 -3.45
C VAL A 58 -1.63 -12.17 -2.15
N LEU A 59 -1.00 -12.74 -1.12
CA LEU A 59 -1.56 -12.84 0.23
C LEU A 59 -0.90 -11.80 1.14
N LEU A 60 -1.72 -10.96 1.77
CA LEU A 60 -1.31 -9.97 2.76
C LEU A 60 -1.56 -10.54 4.16
N GLU A 61 -0.55 -11.18 4.73
CA GLU A 61 -0.69 -12.00 5.95
C GLU A 61 0.42 -11.72 6.97
N GLU A 62 0.28 -12.27 8.17
CA GLU A 62 1.18 -12.00 9.31
C GLU A 62 2.62 -12.49 9.11
N HIS A 63 2.82 -13.44 8.19
CA HIS A 63 4.15 -13.93 7.82
C HIS A 63 4.92 -12.95 6.90
N ASP A 64 4.24 -11.91 6.38
CA ASP A 64 4.88 -10.84 5.64
C ASP A 64 5.35 -9.74 6.60
N PRO A 65 6.67 -9.59 6.82
CA PRO A 65 7.19 -8.63 7.80
C PRO A 65 6.90 -7.18 7.40
N VAL A 66 6.80 -6.87 6.10
CA VAL A 66 6.49 -5.52 5.63
C VAL A 66 5.03 -5.20 5.92
N TRP A 67 4.13 -6.17 5.70
CA TRP A 67 2.72 -6.04 6.06
C TRP A 67 2.55 -5.86 7.58
N LEU A 68 3.15 -6.74 8.39
CA LEU A 68 3.02 -6.69 9.85
C LEU A 68 3.51 -5.35 10.43
N GLU A 69 4.59 -4.80 9.86
CA GLU A 69 5.13 -3.49 10.25
C GLU A 69 4.23 -2.31 9.86
N LEU A 70 3.56 -2.37 8.72
CA LEU A 70 2.93 -1.19 8.10
C LEU A 70 1.39 -1.22 8.07
N ARG A 71 0.73 -2.37 8.29
CA ARG A 71 -0.72 -2.53 8.09
C ARG A 71 -1.57 -1.56 8.92
N HIS A 72 -1.11 -1.18 10.11
CA HIS A 72 -1.83 -0.26 11.00
C HIS A 72 -1.32 1.19 10.93
N GLU A 73 -0.36 1.47 10.06
CA GLU A 73 0.18 2.82 9.90
C GLU A 73 -0.67 3.61 8.90
N HIS A 74 -0.71 4.93 9.07
CA HIS A 74 -1.40 5.82 8.14
C HIS A 74 -0.77 5.72 6.74
N ILE A 75 -1.60 5.66 5.68
CA ILE A 75 -1.16 5.40 4.30
C ILE A 75 -0.05 6.34 3.81
N LYS A 76 -0.07 7.60 4.25
CA LYS A 76 1.01 8.57 3.98
C LYS A 76 2.36 8.12 4.55
N VAL A 77 2.38 7.70 5.81
CA VAL A 77 3.59 7.19 6.49
C VAL A 77 4.08 5.92 5.81
N VAL A 78 3.16 5.04 5.40
CA VAL A 78 3.48 3.82 4.64
C VAL A 78 4.19 4.16 3.33
N MET A 79 3.67 5.12 2.55
CA MET A 79 4.32 5.56 1.31
C MET A 79 5.72 6.12 1.54
N GLU A 80 5.90 6.95 2.57
CA GLU A 80 7.19 7.52 2.95
C GLU A 80 8.20 6.42 3.34
N ARG A 81 7.83 5.54 4.28
CA ARG A 81 8.68 4.42 4.73
C ARG A 81 9.03 3.46 3.60
N LEU A 82 8.10 3.14 2.70
CA LEU A 82 8.38 2.26 1.56
C LEU A 82 9.34 2.92 0.57
N ASN A 83 9.18 4.22 0.28
CA ASN A 83 10.11 4.96 -0.55
C ASN A 83 11.51 5.01 0.07
N GLU A 84 11.61 5.25 1.39
CA GLU A 84 12.88 5.21 2.11
C GLU A 84 13.52 3.83 2.07
N LYS A 85 12.78 2.76 2.38
CA LYS A 85 13.27 1.39 2.29
C LYS A 85 13.81 1.11 0.89
N ILE A 86 13.03 1.38 -0.15
CA ILE A 86 13.45 1.16 -1.55
C ILE A 86 14.70 1.97 -1.90
N THR A 87 14.76 3.25 -1.52
CA THR A 87 15.91 4.13 -1.79
C THR A 87 17.17 3.65 -1.06
N ASN A 88 17.04 3.28 0.22
CA ASN A 88 18.11 2.74 1.04
C ASN A 88 18.60 1.37 0.51
N PHE A 89 17.69 0.52 0.03
CA PHE A 89 18.03 -0.75 -0.61
C PHE A 89 18.85 -0.53 -1.89
N TYR A 90 18.54 0.50 -2.68
CA TYR A 90 19.31 0.84 -3.90
C TYR A 90 20.67 1.48 -3.61
N SER A 91 20.78 2.32 -2.58
CA SER A 91 22.02 3.04 -2.28
C SER A 91 23.08 2.16 -1.58
N LYS A 92 22.64 1.20 -0.76
CA LYS A 92 23.55 0.39 0.08
C LYS A 92 23.99 -0.92 -0.57
N ASN A 93 23.26 -1.45 -1.56
CA ASN A 93 23.55 -2.78 -2.08
C ASN A 93 24.30 -2.73 -3.42
N LYS A 94 25.57 -3.18 -3.42
CA LYS A 94 26.39 -3.25 -4.63
C LYS A 94 25.72 -4.09 -5.73
N ALA A 95 25.00 -5.16 -5.37
CA ALA A 95 24.27 -6.01 -6.32
C ALA A 95 23.10 -5.28 -7.02
N ALA A 96 22.50 -4.26 -6.36
CA ALA A 96 21.44 -3.44 -6.94
C ALA A 96 21.93 -2.59 -8.13
N ARG A 97 23.18 -2.13 -8.07
CA ARG A 97 23.82 -1.40 -9.18
C ARG A 97 23.99 -2.27 -10.43
N PHE A 98 24.13 -3.59 -10.28
CA PHE A 98 24.27 -4.52 -11.41
C PHE A 98 22.95 -4.91 -12.08
N GLN A 99 21.88 -5.10 -11.30
CA GLN A 99 20.57 -5.45 -11.88
C GLN A 99 19.93 -4.30 -12.68
N ASN A 100 20.10 -3.05 -12.24
CA ASN A 100 19.44 -1.89 -12.85
C ASN A 100 20.30 -1.10 -13.85
N SER A 101 21.61 -1.37 -13.93
CA SER A 101 22.52 -0.63 -14.83
C SER A 101 23.18 -1.62 -15.78
N ARG A 102 22.73 -1.65 -17.04
CA ARG A 102 23.46 -2.31 -18.13
C ARG A 102 24.91 -1.80 -18.23
N ASP A 103 25.17 -0.56 -17.80
CA ASP A 103 26.49 0.06 -17.75
C ASP A 103 27.41 -0.43 -16.61
N ALA A 104 26.91 -1.15 -15.59
CA ALA A 104 27.76 -1.63 -14.50
C ALA A 104 28.72 -2.76 -14.93
N LEU A 105 28.41 -3.44 -16.04
CA LEU A 105 29.30 -4.42 -16.68
C LEU A 105 30.47 -3.78 -17.44
N SER A 106 30.47 -2.45 -17.64
CA SER A 106 31.51 -1.74 -18.40
C SER A 106 32.73 -1.34 -17.56
N ARG A 107 32.66 -1.47 -16.23
CA ARG A 107 33.80 -1.25 -15.32
C ARG A 107 34.59 -2.54 -15.16
N GLU A 108 35.91 -2.48 -15.30
CA GLU A 108 36.81 -3.56 -14.90
C GLU A 108 36.63 -3.81 -13.40
N LEU A 109 35.95 -4.90 -13.06
CA LEU A 109 35.74 -5.35 -11.69
C LEU A 109 36.73 -6.45 -11.38
N SER A 110 37.22 -6.50 -10.14
CA SER A 110 38.04 -7.62 -9.73
C SER A 110 37.21 -8.90 -9.66
N THR A 111 37.86 -10.04 -9.93
CA THR A 111 37.24 -11.37 -9.81
C THR A 111 36.70 -11.66 -8.40
N ARG A 112 37.28 -11.02 -7.37
CA ARG A 112 36.79 -11.08 -5.98
C ARG A 112 35.47 -10.35 -5.80
N GLU A 113 35.34 -9.14 -6.36
CA GLU A 113 34.09 -8.36 -6.28
C GLU A 113 32.95 -9.05 -7.04
N LEU A 114 33.24 -9.65 -8.20
CA LEU A 114 32.25 -10.44 -8.94
C LEU A 114 31.73 -11.62 -8.10
N LYS A 115 32.63 -12.34 -7.40
CA LYS A 115 32.25 -13.45 -6.53
C LYS A 115 31.32 -12.99 -5.39
N GLU A 116 31.68 -11.93 -4.68
CA GLU A 116 30.85 -11.35 -3.61
C GLU A 116 29.47 -10.93 -4.10
N ILE A 117 29.38 -10.31 -5.28
CA ILE A 117 28.11 -9.90 -5.88
C ILE A 117 27.26 -11.12 -6.24
N THR A 118 27.85 -12.15 -6.87
CA THR A 118 27.11 -13.36 -7.25
C THR A 118 26.56 -14.11 -6.04
N GLU A 119 27.28 -14.12 -4.92
CA GLU A 119 26.83 -14.74 -3.67
C GLU A 119 25.70 -13.93 -2.99
N ALA A 120 25.76 -12.59 -3.04
CA ALA A 120 24.76 -11.71 -2.42
C ALA A 120 23.49 -11.49 -3.26
N LEU A 121 23.52 -11.78 -4.56
CA LEU A 121 22.42 -11.47 -5.50
C LEU A 121 21.09 -12.20 -5.20
N PRO A 122 21.06 -13.50 -4.86
CA PRO A 122 19.80 -14.20 -4.57
C PRO A 122 19.09 -13.62 -3.34
N GLU A 123 19.86 -13.30 -2.30
CA GLU A 123 19.35 -12.67 -1.09
C GLU A 123 18.85 -11.24 -1.35
N TYR A 124 19.56 -10.50 -2.23
CA TYR A 124 19.10 -9.20 -2.71
C TYR A 124 17.72 -9.26 -3.37
N ILE A 125 17.49 -10.24 -4.25
CA ILE A 125 16.20 -10.39 -4.95
C ILE A 125 15.08 -10.66 -3.94
N LYS A 126 15.31 -11.55 -2.97
CA LYS A 126 14.33 -11.89 -1.93
C LYS A 126 13.97 -10.69 -1.06
N GLN A 127 14.96 -9.95 -0.58
CA GLN A 127 14.73 -8.77 0.28
C GLN A 127 14.02 -7.63 -0.45
N LYS A 128 14.17 -7.55 -1.79
CA LYS A 128 13.52 -6.52 -2.61
C LYS A 128 12.06 -6.84 -2.93
N GLU A 129 11.68 -8.12 -3.04
CA GLU A 129 10.38 -8.53 -3.57
C GLU A 129 9.21 -7.94 -2.76
N LYS A 130 9.21 -8.13 -1.43
CA LYS A 130 8.11 -7.67 -0.56
C LYS A 130 7.98 -6.14 -0.47
N PRO A 131 9.04 -5.36 -0.17
CA PRO A 131 8.92 -3.89 -0.19
C PRO A 131 8.51 -3.33 -1.56
N SER A 132 8.95 -3.96 -2.65
CA SER A 132 8.56 -3.52 -4.01
C SER A 132 7.07 -3.74 -4.27
N LEU A 133 6.55 -4.91 -3.88
CA LEU A 133 5.13 -5.23 -3.94
C LEU A 133 4.29 -4.23 -3.14
N HIS A 134 4.64 -3.98 -1.87
CA HIS A 134 3.88 -3.04 -1.04
C HIS A 134 3.96 -1.61 -1.58
N ALA A 135 5.08 -1.19 -2.15
CA ALA A 135 5.19 0.12 -2.78
C ALA A 135 4.31 0.25 -4.03
N GLU A 136 4.15 -0.83 -4.80
CA GLU A 136 3.20 -0.86 -5.91
C GLU A 136 1.75 -0.77 -5.44
N ILE A 137 1.38 -1.54 -4.41
CA ILE A 137 0.05 -1.47 -3.78
C ILE A 137 -0.22 -0.03 -3.28
N ALA A 138 0.71 0.55 -2.53
CA ALA A 138 0.57 1.91 -1.99
C ALA A 138 0.46 2.96 -3.10
N ARG A 139 1.19 2.80 -4.22
CA ARG A 139 1.04 3.68 -5.39
C ARG A 139 -0.34 3.57 -6.03
N LYS A 140 -0.88 2.36 -6.14
CA LYS A 140 -2.23 2.14 -6.70
C LYS A 140 -3.30 2.77 -5.80
N ILE A 141 -3.20 2.56 -4.48
CA ILE A 141 -4.07 3.21 -3.50
C ILE A 141 -3.99 4.73 -3.64
N ASN A 142 -2.78 5.31 -3.68
CA ASN A 142 -2.59 6.76 -3.83
C ASN A 142 -3.14 7.30 -5.16
N LYS A 143 -3.13 6.50 -6.22
CA LYS A 143 -3.78 6.87 -7.48
C LYS A 143 -5.30 6.98 -7.28
N VAL A 144 -5.93 5.96 -6.69
CA VAL A 144 -7.39 5.98 -6.42
C VAL A 144 -7.77 7.14 -5.48
N ILE A 145 -6.99 7.37 -4.41
CA ILE A 145 -7.19 8.51 -3.48
C ILE A 145 -7.25 9.85 -4.23
N LYS A 146 -6.34 10.05 -5.21
CA LYS A 146 -6.28 11.28 -6.00
C LYS A 146 -7.41 11.36 -7.02
N ASP A 147 -7.64 10.27 -7.76
CA ASP A 147 -8.65 10.21 -8.82
C ASP A 147 -10.06 10.47 -8.24
N LEU A 148 -10.33 9.96 -7.02
CA LEU A 148 -11.60 10.15 -6.32
C LEU A 148 -11.63 11.34 -5.36
N ARG A 149 -10.52 12.08 -5.18
CA ARG A 149 -10.43 13.19 -4.22
C ARG A 149 -10.94 12.80 -2.82
N LEU A 150 -10.47 11.65 -2.36
CA LEU A 150 -10.87 11.11 -1.06
C LEU A 150 -10.49 11.99 0.14
N PRO A 151 -9.40 12.79 0.15
CA PRO A 151 -9.14 13.68 1.27
C PRO A 151 -10.27 14.69 1.51
N GLU A 152 -10.86 15.23 0.44
CA GLU A 152 -11.97 16.17 0.52
C GLU A 152 -13.26 15.49 0.98
N LEU A 153 -13.53 14.27 0.47
CA LEU A 153 -14.67 13.47 0.89
C LEU A 153 -14.56 13.06 2.36
N ALA A 154 -13.42 12.50 2.76
CA ALA A 154 -13.17 12.06 4.13
C ALA A 154 -13.26 13.24 5.12
N GLN A 155 -12.78 14.43 4.75
CA GLN A 155 -12.96 15.60 5.61
C GLN A 155 -14.45 15.95 5.80
N LEU A 156 -15.25 15.86 4.74
CA LEU A 156 -16.71 16.07 4.84
C LEU A 156 -17.36 14.99 5.72
N GLU A 157 -16.97 13.72 5.58
CA GLU A 157 -17.46 12.63 6.42
C GLU A 157 -17.16 12.89 7.91
N GLN A 158 -15.92 13.27 8.23
CA GLN A 158 -15.52 13.61 9.61
C GLN A 158 -16.34 14.78 10.15
N ASP A 159 -16.52 15.84 9.35
CA ASP A 159 -17.31 17.00 9.75
C ASP A 159 -18.80 16.66 9.97
N LEU A 160 -19.36 15.72 9.20
CA LEU A 160 -20.73 15.23 9.39
C LEU A 160 -20.86 14.41 10.68
N VAL A 161 -19.92 13.50 10.92
CA VAL A 161 -19.89 12.64 12.12
C VAL A 161 -19.74 13.47 13.40
N LEU A 162 -18.93 14.52 13.36
CA LEU A 162 -18.73 15.44 14.48
C LEU A 162 -19.83 16.50 14.60
N GLY A 163 -20.75 16.57 13.62
CA GLY A 163 -21.87 17.53 13.61
C GLY A 163 -21.49 18.97 13.23
N TYR A 164 -20.31 19.18 12.63
CA TYR A 164 -19.88 20.49 12.13
C TYR A 164 -20.50 20.88 10.80
N LYS A 165 -20.88 19.89 9.98
CA LYS A 165 -21.55 20.07 8.69
C LYS A 165 -22.85 19.28 8.64
N GLY A 166 -23.69 19.61 7.67
CA GLY A 166 -24.97 18.94 7.47
C GLY A 166 -25.29 18.69 6.00
N ILE A 167 -26.55 18.33 5.73
CA ILE A 167 -27.01 17.95 4.39
C ILE A 167 -26.73 19.00 3.31
N LYS A 168 -26.75 20.28 3.66
CA LYS A 168 -26.45 21.37 2.71
C LYS A 168 -25.02 21.29 2.18
N ASP A 169 -24.07 20.90 3.02
CA ASP A 169 -22.67 20.75 2.65
C ASP A 169 -22.47 19.51 1.76
N VAL A 170 -23.22 18.44 2.00
CA VAL A 170 -23.24 17.25 1.12
C VAL A 170 -23.79 17.60 -0.26
N VAL A 171 -24.94 18.28 -0.33
CA VAL A 171 -25.51 18.72 -1.61
C VAL A 171 -24.53 19.63 -2.35
N LYS A 172 -23.87 20.55 -1.63
CA LYS A 172 -22.84 21.41 -2.21
C LYS A 172 -21.65 20.62 -2.74
N TYR A 173 -21.16 19.63 -2.00
CA TYR A 173 -20.06 18.76 -2.43
C TYR A 173 -20.45 18.05 -3.74
N LEU A 174 -21.58 17.33 -3.75
CA LEU A 174 -22.05 16.58 -4.92
C LEU A 174 -22.33 17.45 -6.15
N THR A 175 -22.93 18.63 -5.97
CA THR A 175 -23.24 19.53 -7.10
C THR A 175 -22.01 20.24 -7.67
N THR A 176 -20.93 20.37 -6.90
CA THR A 176 -19.66 20.90 -7.40
C THR A 176 -18.92 19.88 -8.27
N GLU A 177 -19.23 18.58 -8.13
CA GLU A 177 -18.65 17.48 -8.91
C GLU A 177 -19.14 17.50 -10.37
N ASP A 178 -20.46 17.64 -10.58
CA ASP A 178 -21.09 17.60 -11.92
C ASP A 178 -20.62 18.74 -12.84
N GLY A 179 -20.26 19.89 -12.26
CA GLY A 179 -19.82 21.07 -13.01
C GLY A 179 -18.36 21.03 -13.51
N LYS A 180 -17.55 20.04 -13.10
CA LYS A 180 -16.14 19.92 -13.53
C LYS A 180 -15.90 18.82 -14.57
N GLN A 181 -16.90 18.01 -14.88
CA GLN A 181 -16.87 17.00 -15.94
C GLN A 181 -17.54 17.45 -17.25
N SER A 182 -17.99 18.71 -17.33
CA SER A 182 -18.58 19.34 -18.53
C SER A 182 -17.61 20.29 -19.21
#